data_AF-A0A4U9IZ06-F1
#
_entry.id   AF-A0A4U9IZ06-F1
#
_cell.length_a   1.000
_cell.length_b   1.000
_cell.length_c   1.000
_cell.angle_alpha   90.00
_cell.angle_beta   90.00
_cell.angle_gamma   90.00
#
_symmetry.space_group_name_H-M   'P 1'
#
loop_
_entity.id
_entity.type
_entity.pdbx_description
1 polymer ?
#
loop_
_entity_poly.entity_id
_entity_poly.type
_entity_poly.pdbx_seq_one_letter_code
_entity_poly.pdbx_strand_id
1 'polypeptide(L)'
;MEKITLTLPASRTLSGKALAGVVGSGDMEVLFTADQGQTLAIDITTSVDNSRSRWDALFTRLQTVSSLPAGKLTIHDFGATPGRSTHSYRTSL
;
A
#
# COMPACT_ATOMS: atom_id res chain seq x y z
N MET A 1 11.12 -10.93 -9.96
CA MET A 1 9.75 -10.36 -9.88
C MET A 1 8.95 -11.24 -8.96
N GLU A 2 8.51 -10.68 -7.84
CA GLU A 2 7.89 -11.36 -6.72
C GLU A 2 6.44 -10.87 -6.56
N LYS A 3 5.54 -11.77 -6.15
CA LYS A 3 4.17 -11.43 -5.73
C LYS A 3 3.98 -11.78 -4.27
N ILE A 4 3.53 -10.81 -3.48
CA ILE A 4 3.29 -10.96 -2.05
C ILE A 4 1.84 -10.60 -1.77
N THR A 5 1.14 -11.47 -1.04
CA THR A 5 -0.20 -11.20 -0.52
C THR A 5 -0.17 -11.16 0.99
N LEU A 6 -0.69 -10.08 1.56
CA LEU A 6 -0.82 -9.87 3.00
C LEU A 6 -2.29 -9.59 3.34
N THR A 7 -2.71 -10.01 4.53
CA THR A 7 -4.02 -9.69 5.08
C THR A 7 -3.84 -9.19 6.49
N LEU A 8 -4.36 -8.00 6.77
CA LEU A 8 -4.22 -7.33 8.06
C LEU A 8 -5.58 -6.96 8.63
N PRO A 9 -5.76 -6.95 9.96
CA PRO A 9 -6.95 -6.38 10.56
C PRO A 9 -7.02 -4.88 10.24
N ALA A 10 -8.21 -4.44 9.84
CA ALA A 10 -8.55 -3.03 9.65
C ALA A 10 -9.40 -2.56 10.83
N SER A 11 -9.13 -1.34 11.28
CA SER A 11 -9.81 -0.71 12.43
C SER A 11 -10.50 0.60 12.06
N ARG A 12 -10.53 0.93 10.77
CA ARG A 12 -11.19 2.12 10.23
C ARG A 12 -12.01 1.73 9.00
N THR A 13 -13.26 2.17 8.93
CA THR A 13 -14.09 2.04 7.73
C THR A 13 -14.10 3.38 7.01
N LEU A 14 -13.86 3.36 5.70
CA LEU A 14 -13.96 4.55 4.85
C LEU A 14 -15.23 4.45 3.99
N SER A 15 -16.02 5.52 3.94
CA SER A 15 -17.15 5.65 3.01
C SER A 15 -16.70 6.51 1.82
N GLY A 16 -16.59 5.91 0.62
CA GLY A 16 -16.16 6.59 -0.59
C GLY A 16 -15.41 5.69 -1.58
N LYS A 17 -15.30 6.11 -2.84
CA LYS A 17 -14.60 5.37 -3.90
C LYS A 17 -13.09 5.54 -3.84
N ALA A 18 -12.42 4.59 -4.50
CA ALA A 18 -10.99 4.31 -4.50
C ALA A 18 -10.06 5.53 -4.44
N LEU A 19 -9.09 5.47 -3.54
CA LEU A 19 -7.97 6.40 -3.48
C LEU A 19 -6.82 5.79 -4.29
N ALA A 20 -6.57 6.31 -5.49
CA ALA A 20 -5.33 6.03 -6.22
C ALA A 20 -4.28 7.08 -5.85
N GLY A 21 -3.09 6.64 -5.45
CA GLY A 21 -1.97 7.51 -5.13
C GLY A 21 -0.69 6.97 -5.79
N VAL A 22 -0.01 7.81 -6.55
CA VAL A 22 1.36 7.51 -7.02
C VAL A 22 2.32 8.05 -5.97
N VAL A 23 3.20 7.19 -5.43
CA VAL A 23 4.21 7.63 -4.47
C VAL A 23 5.54 7.84 -5.19
N GLY A 24 5.92 9.10 -5.33
CA GLY A 24 7.30 9.55 -5.19
C GLY A 24 8.21 9.59 -6.42
N SER A 25 8.24 8.60 -7.32
CA SER A 25 9.25 8.62 -8.40
C SER A 25 8.81 8.08 -9.77
N GLY A 26 7.57 7.59 -9.88
CA GLY A 26 7.15 6.78 -11.04
C GLY A 26 7.50 5.29 -10.91
N ASP A 27 8.26 4.91 -9.87
CA ASP A 27 8.64 3.52 -9.60
C ASP A 27 7.66 2.81 -8.66
N MET A 28 6.64 3.50 -8.12
CA MET A 28 5.63 2.87 -7.28
C MET A 28 4.22 3.40 -7.55
N GLU A 29 3.31 2.49 -7.87
CA GLU A 29 1.88 2.75 -7.99
C GLU A 29 1.13 2.09 -6.83
N VAL A 30 0.20 2.83 -6.23
CA VAL A 30 -0.65 2.34 -5.15
C VAL A 30 -2.11 2.64 -5.46
N LEU A 31 -2.92 1.59 -5.53
CA LEU A 31 -4.37 1.68 -5.70
C LEU A 31 -5.05 1.15 -4.45
N PHE A 32 -5.89 1.97 -3.82
CA PHE A 32 -6.71 1.56 -2.69
C PHE A 32 -8.19 1.62 -3.05
N THR A 33 -8.91 0.53 -2.82
CA THR A 33 -10.37 0.47 -2.91
C THR A 33 -10.92 0.20 -1.52
N ALA A 34 -11.72 1.14 -1.00
CA ALA A 34 -12.37 0.99 0.30
C ALA A 34 -13.41 -0.15 0.26
N ASP A 35 -13.53 -0.84 1.38
CA ASP A 35 -14.57 -1.84 1.64
C ASP A 35 -15.17 -1.62 3.04
N GLN A 36 -16.33 -2.21 3.29
CA GLN A 36 -17.02 -2.22 4.59
C GLN A 36 -16.60 -3.41 5.47
N GLY A 37 -15.61 -4.21 5.04
CA GLY A 37 -15.07 -5.33 5.80
C GLY A 37 -14.27 -4.92 7.04
N GLN A 38 -13.60 -5.91 7.64
CA GLN A 38 -12.75 -5.75 8.83
C GLN A 38 -11.27 -6.00 8.54
N THR A 39 -10.89 -6.07 7.26
CA THR A 39 -9.52 -6.39 6.85
C THR A 39 -9.04 -5.44 5.76
N LEU A 40 -7.73 -5.28 5.72
CA LEU A 40 -6.99 -4.72 4.60
C LEU A 40 -6.32 -5.88 3.86
N ALA A 41 -6.79 -6.17 2.65
CA ALA A 41 -6.14 -7.12 1.75
C ALA A 41 -5.10 -6.38 0.90
N ILE A 42 -3.87 -6.88 0.86
CA ILE A 42 -2.76 -6.20 0.19
C ILE A 42 -2.14 -7.13 -0.84
N ASP A 43 -2.14 -6.71 -2.10
CA ASP A 43 -1.46 -7.40 -3.20
C ASP A 43 -0.27 -6.55 -3.66
N ILE A 44 0.94 -7.10 -3.55
CA ILE A 44 2.18 -6.42 -3.96
C ILE A 44 2.80 -7.19 -5.12
N THR A 45 3.07 -6.50 -6.23
CA THR A 45 3.97 -6.97 -7.28
C THR A 45 5.23 -6.13 -7.24
N THR A 46 6.38 -6.76 -7.02
CA THR A 46 7.65 -6.04 -6.90
C THR A 46 8.74 -6.64 -7.78
N SER A 47 9.59 -5.76 -8.30
CA SER A 47 10.81 -6.15 -9.01
C SER A 47 11.95 -6.58 -8.06
N VAL A 48 11.83 -6.30 -6.76
CA VAL A 48 12.84 -6.61 -5.74
C VAL A 48 12.55 -7.97 -5.11
N ASP A 49 13.44 -8.94 -5.34
CA ASP A 49 13.29 -10.29 -4.78
C ASP A 49 13.61 -10.33 -3.27
N ASN A 50 13.00 -11.28 -2.56
CA ASN A 50 13.14 -11.50 -1.12
C ASN A 50 12.72 -10.26 -0.29
N SER A 51 11.72 -9.52 -0.75
CA SER A 51 11.30 -8.26 -0.15
C SER A 51 10.19 -8.40 0.89
N ARG A 52 9.58 -9.59 1.01
CA ARG A 52 8.46 -9.86 1.93
C ARG A 52 8.68 -9.39 3.36
N SER A 53 9.83 -9.70 3.96
CA SER A 53 10.13 -9.31 5.35
C SER A 53 10.15 -7.79 5.55
N ARG A 54 10.55 -7.02 4.53
CA ARG A 54 10.51 -5.56 4.55
C ARG A 54 9.07 -5.06 4.50
N TRP A 55 8.24 -5.67 3.65
CA TRP A 55 6.81 -5.34 3.56
C TRP A 55 6.06 -5.67 4.84
N ASP A 56 6.30 -6.84 5.43
CA ASP A 56 5.72 -7.22 6.73
C ASP A 56 6.10 -6.18 7.81
N ALA A 57 7.38 -5.85 7.93
CA ALA A 57 7.85 -4.87 8.91
C ALA A 57 7.25 -3.47 8.70
N LEU A 58 7.10 -3.04 7.44
CA LEU A 58 6.46 -1.77 7.10
C LEU A 58 5.01 -1.74 7.58
N PHE A 59 4.23 -2.77 7.25
CA PHE A 59 2.81 -2.80 7.61
C PHE A 59 2.58 -3.01 9.11
N THR A 60 3.41 -3.80 9.78
CA THR A 60 3.40 -3.89 11.26
C THR A 60 3.65 -2.51 11.87
N ARG A 61 4.61 -1.74 11.37
CA ARG A 61 4.85 -0.37 11.86
C ARG A 61 3.70 0.58 11.55
N LEU A 62 3.07 0.47 10.37
CA LEU A 62 1.93 1.33 10.02
C LEU A 62 0.73 1.11 10.96
N GLN A 63 0.51 -0.12 11.41
CA GLN A 63 -0.53 -0.44 12.39
C GLN A 63 -0.29 0.18 13.77
N THR A 64 0.96 0.40 14.17
CA THR A 64 1.25 1.01 15.49
C THR A 64 1.08 2.53 15.49
N VAL A 65 1.15 3.18 14.33
CA VAL A 65 1.07 4.64 14.20
C VAL A 65 -0.27 5.12 13.64
N SER A 66 -1.07 4.24 13.03
CA SER A 66 -2.34 4.61 12.40
C SER A 66 -3.33 3.45 12.33
N SER A 67 -4.62 3.77 12.34
CA SER A 67 -5.66 2.79 12.03
C SER A 67 -5.70 2.52 10.53
N LEU A 68 -5.59 1.24 10.16
CA LEU A 68 -5.66 0.81 8.77
C LEU A 68 -7.11 0.82 8.28
N PRO A 69 -7.39 1.36 7.08
CA PRO A 69 -8.72 1.31 6.50
C PRO A 69 -9.05 -0.08 5.97
N ALA A 70 -10.31 -0.47 6.07
CA ALA A 70 -10.81 -1.70 5.45
C ALA A 70 -10.87 -1.53 3.93
N GLY A 71 -10.43 -2.55 3.18
CA GLY A 71 -10.37 -2.47 1.74
C GLY A 71 -9.31 -3.35 1.10
N LYS A 72 -9.08 -3.08 -0.19
CA LYS A 72 -8.03 -3.71 -0.99
C LYS A 72 -6.98 -2.67 -1.38
N LEU A 73 -5.72 -2.98 -1.11
CA LEU A 73 -4.55 -2.21 -1.50
C LEU A 73 -3.75 -3.00 -2.54
N THR A 74 -3.53 -2.43 -3.71
CA THR A 74 -2.68 -3.00 -4.75
C THR A 74 -1.46 -2.11 -4.92
N ILE A 75 -0.28 -2.71 -4.85
CA ILE A 75 1.01 -2.03 -4.93
C ILE A 75 1.81 -2.62 -6.09
N HIS A 76 2.26 -1.77 -7.00
CA HIS A 76 3.25 -2.12 -8.02
C HIS A 76 4.55 -1.38 -7.69
N ASP A 77 5.59 -2.11 -7.31
CA ASP A 77 6.89 -1.59 -6.88
C ASP A 77 8.01 -1.98 -7.85
N PHE A 78 8.50 -1.01 -8.61
CA PHE A 78 9.56 -1.15 -9.59
C PHE A 78 10.96 -0.85 -9.02
N GLY A 79 11.15 -0.96 -7.70
CA GLY A 79 12.47 -0.94 -7.08
C GLY A 79 12.94 0.45 -6.65
N ALA A 80 12.02 1.31 -6.20
CA ALA A 80 12.34 2.62 -5.65
C ALA A 80 13.44 2.52 -4.58
N THR A 81 14.59 3.16 -4.81
CA THR A 81 15.68 3.19 -3.81
C THR A 81 15.28 4.14 -2.68
N PRO A 82 15.30 3.75 -1.39
CA PRO A 82 14.93 4.65 -0.29
C PRO A 82 16.00 5.74 -0.17
N GLY A 83 15.76 6.92 -0.74
CA GLY A 83 16.70 8.04 -0.62
C GLY A 83 16.49 9.22 -1.56
N ARG A 84 15.74 9.07 -2.65
CA ARG A 84 15.39 10.21 -3.51
C ARG A 84 13.95 10.08 -3.95
N SER A 85 13.08 11.00 -3.53
CA SER A 85 12.29 11.81 -4.46
C SER A 85 11.19 12.64 -3.77
N THR A 86 10.89 13.75 -4.44
CA THR A 86 10.04 14.86 -4.04
C THR A 86 8.56 14.51 -4.24
N HIS A 87 7.70 14.96 -3.32
CA HIS A 87 6.29 14.56 -3.23
C HIS A 87 5.38 15.34 -4.21
N SER A 88 4.45 14.64 -4.88
CA SER A 88 3.25 15.26 -5.44
C SER A 88 2.09 14.27 -5.38
N TYR A 89 1.17 14.46 -4.45
CA TYR A 89 -0.08 13.71 -4.38
C TYR A 89 -1.08 14.36 -5.34
N ARG A 90 -1.55 13.62 -6.34
CA ARG A 90 -2.76 14.00 -7.09
C ARG A 90 -3.86 13.01 -6.78
N THR A 91 -4.80 13.45 -5.96
CA THR A 91 -6.10 12.80 -5.79
C THR A 91 -6.94 13.12 -7.02
N SER A 92 -7.15 12.15 -7.90
CA SER A 92 -8.19 12.25 -8.93
C SER A 92 -9.51 11.83 -8.28
N LEU A 93 -10.41 12.80 -8.10
CA LEU A 93 -11.79 12.62 -7.67
C LEU A 93 -12.63 11.95 -8.76
#